data_AF-A0A3B9UT08-F1
#
_entry.id   AF-A0A3B9UT08-F1
#
_cell.length_a   1.000
_cell.length_b   1.000
_cell.length_c   1.000
_cell.angle_alpha   90.00
_cell.angle_beta   90.00
_cell.angle_gamma   90.00
#
_symmetry.space_group_name_H-M   'P 1'
#
loop_
_entity.id
_entity.type
_entity.pdbx_description
1 polymer ?
#
loop_
_entity_poly.entity_id
_entity_poly.type
_entity_poly.pdbx_seq_one_letter_code
_entity_poly.pdbx_strand_id
1 'polypeptide(L)'
;MALSIKITNFEGPFDLLLHLIKKNEMDIYDVKIMEITNQYLQYLNDMKEMDLEITSEFIVIAATLIEIKSKLLLPKPKVEESENE
;
A
#
# COMPACT_ATOMS: atom_id res chain seq x y z
N MET A 1 -7.93 22.02 -23.93
CA MET A 1 -8.35 22.04 -22.52
C MET A 1 -8.51 20.59 -22.08
N ALA A 2 -7.66 20.10 -21.20
CA ALA A 2 -7.82 18.77 -20.63
C ALA A 2 -8.01 18.95 -19.12
N LEU A 3 -9.27 19.05 -18.70
CA LEU A 3 -9.63 19.03 -17.30
C LEU A 3 -10.87 18.15 -17.14
N SER A 4 -10.67 16.96 -16.61
CA SER A 4 -11.58 16.31 -15.68
C SER A 4 -10.85 15.10 -15.12
N ILE A 5 -10.21 15.32 -13.98
CA ILE A 5 -9.61 14.30 -13.13
C ILE A 5 -10.73 13.30 -12.81
N LYS A 6 -10.68 12.10 -13.39
CA LYS A 6 -11.50 10.99 -12.94
C LYS A 6 -10.90 10.54 -11.62
N ILE A 7 -11.50 10.98 -10.52
CA ILE A 7 -11.46 10.19 -9.30
C ILE A 7 -12.18 8.90 -9.68
N THR A 8 -11.41 7.86 -9.98
CA THR A 8 -11.97 6.52 -10.14
C THR A 8 -12.66 6.20 -8.82
N ASN A 9 -13.99 6.13 -8.83
CA ASN A 9 -14.78 5.53 -7.75
C ASN A 9 -14.41 4.04 -7.72
N PHE A 10 -13.29 3.72 -7.09
CA PHE A 10 -12.90 2.34 -6.86
C PHE A 10 -14.00 1.65 -6.06
N GLU A 11 -14.39 0.44 -6.46
CA GLU A 11 -15.45 -0.31 -5.77
C GLU A 11 -15.02 -0.77 -4.37
N GLY A 12 -13.73 -0.68 -4.07
CA GLY A 12 -13.16 -0.98 -2.76
C GLY A 12 -11.63 -0.84 -2.74
N PRO A 13 -11.00 -1.16 -1.59
CA PRO A 13 -9.56 -1.00 -1.42
C PRO A 13 -8.73 -1.96 -2.27
N PHE A 14 -9.26 -3.14 -2.60
CA PHE A 14 -8.57 -4.10 -3.48
C PHE A 14 -8.53 -3.64 -4.94
N ASP A 15 -9.57 -2.95 -5.41
CA ASP A 15 -9.58 -2.37 -6.76
C ASP A 15 -8.56 -1.23 -6.87
N LEU A 16 -8.48 -0.38 -5.85
CA LEU A 16 -7.41 0.61 -5.73
C LEU A 16 -6.02 -0.05 -5.74
N LEU A 17 -5.81 -1.12 -4.97
CA LEU A 17 -4.53 -1.84 -4.98
C LEU A 17 -4.20 -2.42 -6.35
N LEU A 18 -5.16 -3.05 -7.02
CA LEU A 18 -4.98 -3.61 -8.36
C LEU A 18 -4.62 -2.51 -9.37
N HIS A 19 -5.29 -1.35 -9.28
CA HIS A 19 -4.98 -0.19 -10.09
C HIS A 19 -3.54 0.28 -9.86
N LEU A 20 -3.10 0.42 -8.61
CA LEU A 20 -1.76 0.85 -8.28
C LEU A 20 -0.70 -0.17 -8.73
N ILE A 21 -0.95 -1.48 -8.58
CA ILE A 21 -0.04 -2.53 -9.07
C ILE A 21 0.12 -2.43 -10.60
N LYS A 22 -1.01 -2.33 -11.33
CA LYS A 22 -1.00 -2.18 -12.79
C LYS A 22 -0.30 -0.90 -13.25
N LYS A 23 -0.50 0.22 -12.54
CA LYS A 23 0.09 1.53 -12.88
C LYS A 23 1.61 1.52 -12.78
N ASN A 24 2.18 0.78 -11.84
CA ASN A 24 3.63 0.75 -11.63
C ASN A 24 4.36 -0.30 -12.49
N GLU A 25 3.64 -1.02 -13.37
CA GLU A 25 4.17 -2.13 -14.16
C GLU A 25 4.93 -3.16 -13.29
N MET A 26 4.59 -3.25 -12.00
CA MET A 26 5.19 -4.21 -11.09
C MET A 26 4.68 -5.60 -11.47
N ASP A 27 5.59 -6.56 -11.61
CA ASP A 27 5.22 -7.96 -11.64
C ASP A 27 4.43 -8.24 -10.35
N ILE A 28 3.25 -8.85 -10.47
CA ILE A 28 2.40 -9.18 -9.31
C ILE A 28 3.12 -10.09 -8.30
N TYR A 29 4.17 -10.79 -8.74
CA TYR A 29 5.02 -11.63 -7.90
C TYR A 29 6.15 -10.86 -7.21
N ASP A 30 6.48 -9.64 -7.66
CA ASP A 30 7.58 -8.81 -7.16
C ASP A 30 7.07 -7.41 -6.77
N VAL A 31 5.89 -7.37 -6.16
CA VAL A 31 5.32 -6.12 -5.64
C VAL A 31 6.20 -5.61 -4.51
N LYS A 32 6.86 -4.47 -4.74
CA LYS A 32 7.56 -3.73 -3.68
C LYS A 32 6.52 -3.21 -2.69
N ILE A 33 6.25 -3.99 -1.66
CA ILE A 33 5.27 -3.67 -0.61
C ILE A 33 5.48 -2.28 -0.01
N MET A 34 6.73 -1.82 0.09
CA MET A 34 7.04 -0.46 0.54
C MET A 34 6.49 0.62 -0.40
N GLU A 35 6.59 0.40 -1.71
CA GLU A 35 6.16 1.33 -2.74
C GLU A 35 4.63 1.35 -2.83
N ILE A 36 3.98 0.19 -2.90
CA ILE A 36 2.51 0.08 -2.93
C ILE A 36 1.87 0.66 -1.67
N THR A 37 2.43 0.41 -0.48
CA THR A 37 1.94 0.99 0.78
C THR A 37 2.01 2.51 0.76
N ASN A 38 3.12 3.09 0.29
CA ASN A 38 3.26 4.54 0.23
C ASN A 38 2.26 5.17 -0.75
N GLN A 39 2.07 4.57 -1.92
CA GLN A 39 1.13 5.06 -2.92
C GLN A 39 -0.32 4.95 -2.45
N TYR A 40 -0.65 3.84 -1.78
CA TYR A 40 -1.97 3.65 -1.19
C TYR A 40 -2.29 4.74 -0.15
N LEU A 41 -1.35 5.01 0.75
CA LEU A 41 -1.51 6.07 1.75
C LEU A 41 -1.57 7.47 1.13
N GLN A 42 -0.79 7.74 0.08
CA GLN A 42 -0.87 9.01 -0.65
C GLN A 42 -2.25 9.20 -1.25
N TYR A 43 -2.80 8.17 -1.90
CA TYR A 43 -4.13 8.25 -2.49
C TYR A 43 -5.21 8.53 -1.45
N LEU A 44 -5.15 7.90 -0.28
CA LEU A 44 -6.08 8.19 0.82
C LEU A 44 -5.93 9.63 1.35
N ASN A 45 -4.71 10.17 1.40
CA ASN A 45 -4.50 11.56 1.79
C ASN A 45 -5.08 12.52 0.73
N ASP A 46 -4.86 12.25 -0.55
CA ASP A 46 -5.43 13.06 -1.65
C ASP A 46 -6.96 13.05 -1.59
N MET A 47 -7.57 11.87 -1.34
CA MET A 47 -9.02 11.75 -1.14
C MET A 47 -9.49 12.62 0.03
N LYS A 48 -8.75 12.61 1.14
CA LYS A 48 -9.06 13.40 2.33
C LYS A 48 -8.93 14.91 2.07
N GLU A 49 -7.91 15.34 1.34
CA GLU A 49 -7.70 16.74 0.96
C GLU A 49 -8.77 17.25 0.00
N MET A 50 -9.32 16.36 -0.83
CA MET A 50 -10.44 16.62 -1.73
C MET A 50 -11.83 16.52 -1.06
N ASP A 51 -11.88 16.33 0.27
CA ASP A 51 -13.10 16.16 1.06
C ASP A 51 -13.99 14.98 0.61
N LEU A 52 -13.34 13.90 0.14
CA LEU A 52 -14.01 12.67 -0.26
C LEU A 52 -14.17 11.73 0.93
N GLU A 53 -15.29 11.01 0.96
CA GLU A 53 -15.57 10.05 2.02
C GLU A 53 -14.67 8.82 1.90
N ILE A 54 -13.93 8.51 2.97
CA ILE A 54 -13.11 7.31 3.09
C ILE A 54 -13.87 6.31 3.97
N THR A 55 -14.16 5.13 3.43
CA THR A 55 -14.84 4.08 4.20
C THR A 55 -13.86 3.37 5.13
N SER A 56 -14.39 2.73 6.19
CA SER A 56 -13.59 1.99 7.16
C SER A 56 -12.77 0.86 6.53
N GLU A 57 -13.22 0.30 5.41
CA GLU A 57 -12.53 -0.78 4.68
C GLU A 57 -11.15 -0.33 4.16
N PHE A 58 -11.04 0.90 3.65
CA PHE A 58 -9.75 1.46 3.21
C PHE A 58 -8.79 1.64 4.38
N ILE A 59 -9.30 2.04 5.54
CA ILE A 59 -8.47 2.22 6.75
C ILE A 59 -7.94 0.88 7.26
N VAL A 60 -8.76 -0.17 7.21
CA VAL A 60 -8.34 -1.54 7.57
C VAL A 60 -7.17 -1.97 6.69
N ILE A 61 -7.29 -1.81 5.37
CA ILE A 61 -6.21 -2.18 4.43
C ILE A 61 -4.97 -1.31 4.62
N ALA A 62 -5.12 0.00 4.86
CA ALA A 62 -4.01 0.88 5.18
C ALA A 62 -3.22 0.38 6.40
N ALA A 63 -3.93 0.00 7.48
CA ALA A 63 -3.31 -0.53 8.69
C ALA A 63 -2.57 -1.85 8.42
N THR A 64 -3.17 -2.77 7.67
CA THR A 64 -2.53 -4.04 7.27
C THR A 64 -1.25 -3.79 6.47
N LEU A 65 -1.26 -2.87 5.50
CA LEU A 65 -0.10 -2.53 4.68
C LEU A 65 1.05 -1.92 5.51
N ILE A 66 0.72 -1.07 6.49
CA ILE A 66 1.70 -0.50 7.43
C ILE A 66 2.29 -1.60 8.32
N GLU A 67 1.47 -2.53 8.82
CA GLU A 67 1.94 -3.65 9.64
C GLU A 67 2.94 -4.52 8.87
N ILE A 68 2.61 -4.89 7.63
CA ILE A 68 3.49 -5.68 6.77
C ILE A 68 4.80 -4.92 6.51
N LYS A 69 4.72 -3.64 6.13
CA LYS A 69 5.89 -2.79 5.91
C LYS A 69 6.78 -2.73 7.16
N SER A 70 6.19 -2.56 8.34
CA SER A 70 6.90 -2.52 9.62
C SER A 70 7.67 -3.82 9.86
N LYS A 71 6.98 -4.98 9.75
CA LYS A 71 7.59 -6.30 9.95
C LYS A 71 8.76 -6.57 9.01
N LEU A 72 8.69 -6.12 7.76
CA LEU A 72 9.75 -6.32 6.77
C LEU A 72 10.96 -5.42 6.97
N LEU A 73 10.79 -4.26 7.61
CA LEU A 73 11.88 -3.35 7.96
C LEU A 73 12.59 -3.75 9.26
N LEU A 74 11.97 -4.61 10.08
CA LEU A 74 12.61 -5.07 11.31
C LEU A 74 13.87 -5.88 11.00
N PRO A 75 14.99 -5.61 11.71
CA PRO A 75 16.19 -6.43 11.57
C PRO A 75 15.85 -7.87 11.91
N LYS A 76 16.26 -8.81 11.05
CA LYS A 76 16.19 -10.24 11.40
C LYS A 76 17.08 -10.43 12.63
N PRO A 77 16.57 -11.09 13.70
CA PRO A 77 17.42 -11.42 14.84
C PRO A 77 18.64 -12.16 14.30
N LYS A 78 19.85 -11.73 14.69
CA LYS A 78 21.04 -12.52 14.45
C LYS A 78 20.79 -13.85 15.14
N VAL A 79 20.60 -14.90 14.35
CA VAL A 79 20.73 -16.25 14.86
C VAL A 79 22.19 -16.32 15.28
N GLU A 80 22.43 -16.25 16.59
CA GLU A 80 23.71 -16.70 17.13
C GLU A 80 23.74 -18.18 16.76
N GLU A 81 24.44 -18.52 15.68
CA GLU A 81 24.98 -19.86 15.50
C GLU A 81 25.89 -20.07 16.70
N SER A 82 25.31 -20.61 17.78
CA SER A 82 26.08 -21.30 18.78
C SER A 82 26.77 -22.44 18.04
N GLU A 83 28.02 -22.19 17.65
CA GLU A 83 29.02 -23.22 17.39
C GLU A 83 29.00 -24.16 18.60
N ASN A 84 28.19 -25.21 18.51
CA ASN A 84 28.35 -26.38 19.34
C ASN A 84 29.54 -27.14 18.75
N GLU A 85 30.73 -26.83 19.26
CA GLU A 85 31.86 -27.79 19.30
C GLU A 85 31.47 -29.04 20.09
#